data_AF-A0A849G3N2-F1
#
_entry.id   AF-A0A849G3N2-F1
#
_cell.length_a   1.000
_cell.length_b   1.000
_cell.length_c   1.000
_cell.angle_alpha   90.00
_cell.angle_beta   90.00
_cell.angle_gamma   90.00
#
_symmetry.space_group_name_H-M   'P 1'
#
loop_
_entity.id
_entity.type
_entity.pdbx_description
1 polymer ?
#
loop_
_entity_poly.entity_id
_entity_poly.type
_entity_poly.pdbx_seq_one_letter_code
_entity_poly.pdbx_strand_id
1 'polypeptide(L)'
;HYGLYLDYSTDFWVEENVFDMSWDSLTTPPFYNYRVGLFVKDSGTDQNMIYGNDFTGCRDAMILYDHNRNNNPLSPTGLKIECNEMTDNEYGFDAYMTLDSLNAAWGIHPSQGVAPVINPQQNGTSAGNYFEGQDNYDVRNDDSLGVFTYHWRQLGDSDTPGNTAIDFEDNVSPESFDINENTCPTNVFETRNSSLAQIESEFSEMQNYRDQYETLIDGGNTDALIQDLDQASSADENATFQMMMELSPYLSQEVMLALIQREDLLSTNHLTLILTANTSSAKSMAIRLALDAREAQLSDDQRSMIDQGRLLISEKEQLESRIAYHHRRYKGILDRERVKIMEDTSITDKGRALEEIMGDYENVGHRYFRIEFSIRSGHLEEARALLDSISSDFELLGTEPQEYQDYRYCFGLLIDEEEVPEGATDILMQIAERSASRASGLAQSILHTSADMHFVEPVVLPHLGDEEAIEEGVNIENPAVLKYSISPNPASEKLNLKSIVIHDSKNISLEVRDTSGKLLIEQKVLGYNGISSIEVPVLSSGIYLLIIRDLNSFESESHWINIQE
;
A
#
# COMPACT_ATOMS: atom_id res chain seq x y z
N HIS A 1 -8.00 2.65 27.51
CA HIS A 1 -9.08 3.59 27.18
C HIS A 1 -8.96 3.90 25.72
N TYR A 2 -10.05 3.73 24.97
CA TYR A 2 -10.12 4.07 23.56
C TYR A 2 -11.01 5.30 23.40
N GLY A 3 -10.67 6.21 22.50
CA GLY A 3 -11.60 7.26 22.05
C GLY A 3 -12.67 6.67 21.14
N LEU A 4 -12.24 5.92 20.14
CA LEU A 4 -13.09 5.13 19.24
C LEU A 4 -12.48 3.74 19.03
N TYR A 5 -13.30 2.70 19.13
CA TYR A 5 -12.92 1.31 18.85
C TYR A 5 -13.83 0.74 17.77
N LEU A 6 -13.23 0.33 16.65
CA LEU A 6 -13.89 -0.22 15.47
C LEU A 6 -13.40 -1.65 15.26
N ASP A 7 -14.30 -2.63 15.34
CA ASP A 7 -13.98 -4.05 15.22
C ASP A 7 -14.97 -4.70 14.27
N TYR A 8 -14.45 -5.40 13.25
CA TYR A 8 -15.21 -5.91 12.11
C TYR A 8 -16.11 -4.85 11.44
N SER A 9 -15.72 -3.58 11.54
CA SER A 9 -16.46 -2.44 11.03
C SER A 9 -15.90 -2.03 9.67
N THR A 10 -16.76 -1.91 8.67
CA THR A 10 -16.36 -1.68 7.27
C THR A 10 -17.22 -0.58 6.61
N ASP A 11 -16.77 -0.08 5.47
CA ASP A 11 -17.38 1.01 4.70
C ASP A 11 -17.60 2.30 5.54
N PHE A 12 -16.59 2.67 6.35
CA PHE A 12 -16.66 3.79 7.28
C PHE A 12 -15.73 4.96 6.94
N TRP A 13 -16.13 6.16 7.38
CA TRP A 13 -15.33 7.37 7.37
C TRP A 13 -15.34 7.97 8.78
N VAL A 14 -14.18 8.01 9.44
CA VAL A 14 -13.96 8.75 10.69
C VAL A 14 -13.28 10.05 10.32
N GLU A 15 -14.03 11.14 10.32
CA GLU A 15 -13.52 12.43 9.84
C GLU A 15 -13.86 13.62 10.72
N GLU A 16 -12.92 14.59 10.76
CA GLU A 16 -13.08 15.89 11.44
C GLU A 16 -13.47 15.78 12.92
N ASN A 17 -12.95 14.77 13.63
CA ASN A 17 -13.12 14.57 15.07
C ASN A 17 -11.91 15.08 15.85
N VAL A 18 -12.13 15.36 17.14
CA VAL A 18 -11.07 15.69 18.11
C VAL A 18 -10.97 14.58 19.15
N PHE A 19 -9.81 13.93 19.20
CA PHE A 19 -9.43 12.90 20.17
C PHE A 19 -8.48 13.50 21.19
N ASP A 20 -9.05 14.25 22.15
CA ASP A 20 -8.29 14.87 23.23
C ASP A 20 -8.22 13.95 24.45
N MET A 21 -7.03 13.39 24.68
CA MET A 21 -6.69 12.55 25.82
C MET A 21 -5.75 13.27 26.80
N SER A 22 -5.59 14.60 26.66
CA SER A 22 -4.75 15.44 27.51
C SER A 22 -5.19 15.38 28.98
N TRP A 23 -4.23 15.57 29.89
CA TRP A 23 -4.45 15.33 31.31
C TRP A 23 -4.45 16.61 32.14
N ASP A 24 -5.39 16.73 33.09
CA ASP A 24 -5.31 17.74 34.15
C ASP A 24 -4.40 17.21 35.28
N SER A 25 -3.25 17.85 35.41
CA SER A 25 -2.00 17.50 36.11
C SER A 25 -2.01 17.00 37.58
N LEU A 26 -3.15 16.64 38.19
CA LEU A 26 -3.24 16.67 39.67
C LEU A 26 -3.27 15.35 40.46
N THR A 27 -3.46 14.13 39.93
CA THR A 27 -3.65 12.97 40.85
C THR A 27 -3.18 11.54 40.50
N THR A 28 -2.62 11.22 39.33
CA THR A 28 -2.14 9.86 39.02
C THR A 28 -0.93 9.87 38.06
N PRO A 29 0.15 9.12 38.33
CA PRO A 29 1.33 9.12 37.46
C PRO A 29 1.02 8.61 36.04
N PRO A 30 1.74 9.10 35.01
CA PRO A 30 1.47 8.87 33.58
C PRO A 30 1.60 7.40 33.12
N PHE A 31 2.30 6.56 33.88
CA PHE A 31 2.72 5.21 33.47
C PHE A 31 1.63 4.12 33.46
N TYR A 32 0.36 4.41 33.75
CA TYR A 32 -0.66 3.36 33.97
C TYR A 32 -1.97 3.46 33.18
N ASN A 33 -2.17 4.48 32.35
CA ASN A 33 -3.38 4.59 31.53
C ASN A 33 -3.01 4.51 30.05
N TYR A 34 -3.12 3.31 29.46
CA TYR A 34 -3.06 3.12 28.01
C TYR A 34 -4.22 3.88 27.36
N ARG A 35 -3.93 5.01 26.70
CA ARG A 35 -4.91 5.88 26.03
C ARG A 35 -4.66 5.82 24.54
N VAL A 36 -5.57 5.20 23.83
CA VAL A 36 -5.51 5.08 22.37
C VAL A 36 -6.60 5.97 21.80
N GLY A 37 -6.26 6.86 20.87
CA GLY A 37 -7.24 7.73 20.24
C GLY A 37 -8.27 6.90 19.47
N LEU A 38 -7.78 6.14 18.49
CA LEU A 38 -8.58 5.33 17.60
C LEU A 38 -7.99 3.91 17.43
N PHE A 39 -8.82 2.89 17.53
CA PHE A 39 -8.43 1.50 17.27
C PHE A 39 -9.30 0.92 16.15
N VAL A 40 -8.67 0.37 15.11
CA VAL A 40 -9.36 -0.35 14.03
C VAL A 40 -8.84 -1.77 13.98
N LYS A 41 -9.74 -2.75 14.01
CA LYS A 41 -9.42 -4.16 13.82
C LYS A 41 -10.32 -4.79 12.76
N ASP A 42 -9.70 -5.59 11.90
CA ASP A 42 -10.39 -6.42 10.91
C ASP A 42 -11.48 -5.66 10.12
N SER A 43 -11.17 -4.42 9.71
CA SER A 43 -12.11 -3.60 8.91
C SER A 43 -12.32 -4.14 7.49
N GLY A 44 -11.58 -5.17 7.10
CA GLY A 44 -11.75 -5.91 5.86
C GLY A 44 -11.22 -5.16 4.65
N THR A 45 -11.81 -5.47 3.50
CA THR A 45 -11.34 -5.02 2.18
C THR A 45 -12.07 -3.80 1.64
N ASP A 46 -13.12 -3.29 2.28
CA ASP A 46 -13.76 -2.07 1.75
C ASP A 46 -12.87 -0.85 1.94
N GLN A 47 -13.23 0.25 1.29
CA GLN A 47 -12.51 1.50 1.47
C GLN A 47 -12.95 2.18 2.76
N ASN A 48 -12.05 2.17 3.74
CA ASN A 48 -12.23 2.81 5.02
C ASN A 48 -11.30 4.02 5.12
N MET A 49 -11.73 5.05 5.84
CA MET A 49 -10.99 6.32 5.90
C MET A 49 -10.93 6.87 7.32
N ILE A 50 -9.73 7.31 7.73
CA ILE A 50 -9.50 8.17 8.89
C ILE A 50 -8.92 9.48 8.33
N TYR A 51 -9.75 10.54 8.31
CA TYR A 51 -9.44 11.77 7.59
C TYR A 51 -9.63 13.04 8.42
N GLY A 52 -8.64 13.92 8.48
CA GLY A 52 -8.87 15.26 9.03
C GLY A 52 -9.16 15.28 10.54
N ASN A 53 -8.77 14.25 11.29
CA ASN A 53 -8.97 14.21 12.74
C ASN A 53 -7.77 14.81 13.47
N ASP A 54 -8.02 15.36 14.66
CA ASP A 54 -7.01 15.90 15.57
C ASP A 54 -6.83 14.92 16.76
N PHE A 55 -5.60 14.47 16.98
CA PHE A 55 -5.23 13.57 18.07
C PHE A 55 -4.25 14.29 18.99
N THR A 56 -4.65 14.51 20.25
CA THR A 56 -3.83 15.21 21.24
C THR A 56 -3.73 14.44 22.55
N GLY A 57 -2.52 14.32 23.12
CA GLY A 57 -2.33 13.71 24.44
C GLY A 57 -2.60 12.21 24.49
N CYS A 58 -2.61 11.54 23.34
CA CYS A 58 -2.76 10.09 23.25
C CYS A 58 -1.41 9.41 23.57
N ARG A 59 -1.46 8.15 24.02
CA ARG A 59 -0.25 7.31 24.03
C ARG A 59 0.04 6.83 22.61
N ASP A 60 -0.97 6.25 21.98
CA ASP A 60 -0.96 5.88 20.58
C ASP A 60 -2.15 6.60 19.93
N ALA A 61 -1.93 7.46 18.93
CA ALA A 61 -3.04 8.19 18.31
C ALA A 61 -3.96 7.22 17.56
N MET A 62 -3.38 6.28 16.81
CA MET A 62 -4.13 5.16 16.24
C MET A 62 -3.39 3.82 16.27
N ILE A 63 -4.16 2.74 16.49
CA ILE A 63 -3.71 1.35 16.34
C ILE A 63 -4.57 0.68 15.27
N LEU A 64 -3.92 0.11 14.26
CA LEU A 64 -4.52 -0.49 13.07
C LEU A 64 -4.12 -1.98 13.02
N TYR A 65 -5.08 -2.85 13.30
CA TYR A 65 -4.84 -4.24 13.69
C TYR A 65 -5.36 -5.24 12.67
N ASP A 66 -4.54 -6.23 12.29
CA ASP A 66 -4.86 -7.32 11.36
C ASP A 66 -5.33 -6.85 9.96
N HIS A 67 -6.48 -7.35 9.48
CA HIS A 67 -6.88 -7.28 8.07
C HIS A 67 -7.71 -6.03 7.78
N ASN A 68 -7.06 -5.00 7.25
CA ASN A 68 -7.67 -3.71 6.91
C ASN A 68 -7.43 -3.29 5.45
N ARG A 69 -7.17 -4.26 4.54
CA ARG A 69 -6.91 -3.98 3.13
C ARG A 69 -7.21 -5.13 2.19
N ASN A 70 -7.49 -4.79 0.94
CA ASN A 70 -7.26 -5.66 -0.19
C ASN A 70 -5.91 -5.33 -0.82
N ASN A 71 -5.05 -6.34 -0.96
CA ASN A 71 -3.75 -6.17 -1.59
C ASN A 71 -3.76 -6.53 -3.09
N ASN A 72 -4.95 -6.74 -3.69
CA ASN A 72 -5.08 -6.97 -5.13
C ASN A 72 -4.69 -5.69 -5.91
N PRO A 73 -3.65 -5.72 -6.76
CA PRO A 73 -3.20 -4.57 -7.54
C PRO A 73 -4.24 -3.96 -8.49
N LEU A 74 -5.22 -4.77 -8.92
CA LEU A 74 -6.31 -4.35 -9.82
C LEU A 74 -7.50 -3.77 -9.06
N SER A 75 -7.60 -4.03 -7.76
CA SER A 75 -8.65 -3.48 -6.91
C SER A 75 -8.09 -3.16 -5.51
N PRO A 76 -7.06 -2.31 -5.41
CA PRO A 76 -6.49 -1.95 -4.12
C PRO A 76 -7.54 -1.13 -3.36
N THR A 77 -7.85 -1.61 -2.17
CA THR A 77 -8.83 -1.04 -1.24
C THR A 77 -8.37 -1.31 0.19
N GLY A 78 -9.03 -0.71 1.16
CA GLY A 78 -8.64 -0.80 2.56
C GLY A 78 -8.62 0.55 3.26
N LEU A 79 -8.11 0.51 4.48
CA LEU A 79 -8.00 1.64 5.38
C LEU A 79 -6.92 2.63 4.94
N LYS A 80 -7.29 3.90 4.85
CA LYS A 80 -6.38 5.03 4.61
C LYS A 80 -6.35 5.98 5.80
N ILE A 81 -5.18 6.56 6.03
CA ILE A 81 -4.93 7.58 7.05
C ILE A 81 -4.41 8.83 6.35
N GLU A 82 -5.26 9.86 6.22
CA GLU A 82 -4.93 11.06 5.45
C GLU A 82 -5.33 12.33 6.22
N CYS A 83 -4.55 13.41 6.08
CA CYS A 83 -4.89 14.73 6.62
C CYS A 83 -5.13 14.82 8.14
N ASN A 84 -4.68 13.86 8.94
CA ASN A 84 -4.84 13.93 10.40
C ASN A 84 -3.73 14.75 11.05
N GLU A 85 -4.04 15.40 12.16
CA GLU A 85 -3.07 16.12 13.00
C GLU A 85 -2.81 15.32 14.27
N MET A 86 -1.54 15.07 14.56
CA MET A 86 -1.09 14.32 15.73
C MET A 86 -0.13 15.20 16.53
N THR A 87 -0.57 15.63 17.71
CA THR A 87 0.11 16.64 18.54
C THR A 87 0.22 16.17 19.99
N ASP A 88 1.30 16.51 20.69
CA ASP A 88 1.48 16.19 22.12
C ASP A 88 1.16 14.71 22.50
N ASN A 89 1.40 13.74 21.60
CA ASN A 89 1.19 12.31 21.89
C ASN A 89 2.42 11.73 22.58
N GLU A 90 2.26 11.16 23.78
CA GLU A 90 3.38 10.77 24.64
C GLU A 90 3.63 9.24 24.63
N TYR A 91 4.90 8.81 24.49
CA TYR A 91 5.40 7.45 24.80
C TYR A 91 4.94 6.28 23.90
N GLY A 92 4.30 6.52 22.76
CA GLY A 92 3.89 5.49 21.79
C GLY A 92 4.06 5.95 20.33
N PHE A 93 3.35 5.31 19.40
CA PHE A 93 3.39 5.67 17.97
C PHE A 93 2.18 6.53 17.61
N ASP A 94 2.34 7.51 16.71
CA ASP A 94 1.18 8.24 16.18
C ASP A 94 0.27 7.31 15.35
N ALA A 95 0.86 6.41 14.55
CA ALA A 95 0.17 5.34 13.87
C ALA A 95 0.93 4.00 13.97
N TYR A 96 0.32 3.02 14.65
CA TYR A 96 0.88 1.68 14.78
C TYR A 96 0.05 0.64 14.01
N MET A 97 0.70 -0.10 13.11
CA MET A 97 0.11 -1.22 12.38
C MET A 97 0.74 -2.53 12.83
N THR A 98 -0.09 -3.51 13.20
CA THR A 98 0.37 -4.81 13.69
C THR A 98 -0.68 -5.92 13.45
N LEU A 99 -0.34 -7.17 13.76
CA LEU A 99 -1.17 -8.35 13.51
C LEU A 99 -0.96 -9.46 14.56
N ASP A 100 -1.95 -10.34 14.69
CA ASP A 100 -1.89 -11.54 15.55
C ASP A 100 -1.31 -12.76 14.79
N SER A 101 -1.42 -12.76 13.46
CA SER A 101 -0.97 -13.87 12.61
C SER A 101 -0.18 -13.40 11.39
N LEU A 102 1.01 -13.98 11.17
CA LEU A 102 1.93 -13.61 10.09
C LEU A 102 1.24 -13.71 8.71
N ASN A 103 0.82 -12.58 8.16
CA ASN A 103 0.19 -12.51 6.85
C ASN A 103 0.52 -11.19 6.14
N ALA A 104 1.45 -11.24 5.20
CA ALA A 104 1.87 -10.07 4.42
C ALA A 104 0.76 -9.47 3.54
N ALA A 105 -0.36 -10.17 3.31
CA ALA A 105 -1.51 -9.59 2.62
C ALA A 105 -2.31 -8.62 3.51
N TRP A 106 -2.12 -8.66 4.83
CA TRP A 106 -2.82 -7.83 5.80
C TRP A 106 -2.11 -6.49 6.04
N GLY A 107 -2.74 -5.63 6.82
CA GLY A 107 -2.33 -4.23 7.04
C GLY A 107 -3.31 -3.24 6.47
N ILE A 108 -2.84 -2.03 6.22
CA ILE A 108 -3.63 -0.92 5.67
C ILE A 108 -3.39 -0.74 4.18
N HIS A 109 -4.21 0.10 3.55
CA HIS A 109 -4.18 0.34 2.12
C HIS A 109 -2.73 0.55 1.58
N PRO A 110 -2.31 -0.13 0.49
CA PRO A 110 -0.92 -0.23 0.05
C PRO A 110 -0.29 1.10 -0.42
N SER A 111 -1.07 2.17 -0.51
CA SER A 111 -0.62 3.50 -0.90
C SER A 111 -1.39 4.60 -0.13
N GLN A 112 -0.65 5.47 0.56
CA GLN A 112 -1.13 6.65 1.28
C GLN A 112 -0.68 7.91 0.53
N GLY A 113 -1.63 8.70 0.00
CA GLY A 113 -1.34 9.73 -1.02
C GLY A 113 -1.17 9.16 -2.43
N VAL A 114 -0.57 9.93 -3.36
CA VAL A 114 -0.25 9.49 -4.73
C VAL A 114 0.95 10.26 -5.30
N ALA A 115 1.85 9.56 -5.99
CA ALA A 115 2.99 10.15 -6.70
C ALA A 115 2.55 11.04 -7.89
N PRO A 116 3.35 12.08 -8.25
CA PRO A 116 3.12 12.90 -9.44
C PRO A 116 3.31 12.09 -10.72
N VAL A 117 2.53 12.43 -11.75
CA VAL A 117 2.77 11.93 -13.10
C VAL A 117 4.06 12.59 -13.62
N ILE A 118 4.89 11.85 -14.37
CA ILE A 118 6.09 12.36 -15.09
C ILE A 118 5.76 13.54 -16.04
N ASN A 119 4.46 13.82 -16.25
CA ASN A 119 3.97 14.95 -17.04
C ASN A 119 3.65 16.15 -16.11
N PRO A 120 4.24 17.34 -16.31
CA PRO A 120 4.21 18.50 -15.39
C PRO A 120 2.84 19.18 -15.21
N GLN A 121 1.73 18.51 -15.53
CA GLN A 121 0.37 19.04 -15.46
C GLN A 121 -0.50 18.32 -14.41
N GLN A 122 -0.04 17.20 -13.84
CA GLN A 122 -0.71 16.49 -12.75
C GLN A 122 0.26 16.21 -11.62
N ASN A 123 0.26 17.11 -10.64
CA ASN A 123 1.06 16.97 -9.43
C ASN A 123 0.44 15.88 -8.54
N GLY A 124 1.29 15.06 -7.94
CA GLY A 124 0.90 14.10 -6.92
C GLY A 124 0.42 14.81 -5.67
N THR A 125 -0.19 14.07 -4.76
CA THR A 125 -0.70 14.58 -3.48
C THR A 125 -0.12 13.79 -2.32
N SER A 126 0.36 14.49 -1.30
CA SER A 126 0.77 13.83 -0.04
C SER A 126 -0.41 13.15 0.65
N ALA A 127 -0.13 12.24 1.59
CA ALA A 127 -1.13 11.74 2.54
C ALA A 127 -1.69 12.87 3.42
N GLY A 128 -0.89 13.90 3.69
CA GLY A 128 -1.32 15.14 4.36
C GLY A 128 -1.39 15.06 5.89
N ASN A 129 -1.01 13.94 6.52
CA ASN A 129 -0.94 13.89 7.98
C ASN A 129 0.21 14.77 8.50
N TYR A 130 -0.01 15.33 9.69
CA TYR A 130 0.93 16.15 10.44
C TYR A 130 1.29 15.45 11.76
N PHE A 131 2.58 15.31 12.02
CA PHE A 131 3.12 14.67 13.24
C PHE A 131 4.02 15.67 13.97
N GLU A 132 3.74 15.93 15.25
CA GLU A 132 4.53 16.83 16.09
C GLU A 132 5.73 16.10 16.69
N GLY A 133 6.92 16.27 16.11
CA GLY A 133 8.11 15.57 16.58
C GLY A 133 8.65 16.09 17.92
N GLN A 134 8.95 15.18 18.86
CA GLN A 134 10.29 14.89 19.41
C GLN A 134 10.19 13.60 20.27
N ASP A 135 10.78 12.50 19.77
CA ASP A 135 11.04 11.20 20.41
C ASP A 135 10.15 10.01 19.94
N ASN A 136 10.78 9.14 19.14
CA ASN A 136 10.47 7.75 18.79
C ASN A 136 9.19 7.46 17.95
N TYR A 137 9.33 7.64 16.63
CA TYR A 137 8.58 7.03 15.52
C TYR A 137 7.10 7.44 15.34
N ASP A 138 6.82 8.18 14.26
CA ASP A 138 5.45 8.60 13.94
C ASP A 138 4.60 7.45 13.36
N VAL A 139 5.18 6.65 12.45
CA VAL A 139 4.46 5.57 11.75
C VAL A 139 5.26 4.28 11.77
N ARG A 140 4.71 3.24 12.41
CA ARG A 140 5.34 1.92 12.50
C ARG A 140 4.48 0.84 11.86
N ASN A 141 5.07 0.09 10.92
CA ASN A 141 4.46 -1.08 10.29
C ASN A 141 5.22 -2.34 10.71
N ASP A 142 4.56 -3.26 11.41
CA ASP A 142 5.18 -4.51 11.86
C ASP A 142 5.84 -5.27 10.70
N ASP A 143 7.03 -5.84 10.93
CA ASP A 143 7.84 -6.58 9.94
C ASP A 143 7.10 -7.74 9.25
N SER A 144 6.05 -8.21 9.92
CA SER A 144 5.17 -9.28 9.48
C SER A 144 4.07 -8.85 8.50
N LEU A 145 3.81 -7.54 8.41
CA LEU A 145 2.84 -6.93 7.50
C LEU A 145 3.47 -6.63 6.14
N GLY A 146 2.64 -6.60 5.09
CA GLY A 146 3.16 -6.24 3.78
C GLY A 146 3.41 -4.73 3.66
N VAL A 147 4.36 -4.38 2.79
CA VAL A 147 4.78 -3.01 2.59
C VAL A 147 3.63 -2.12 2.10
N PHE A 148 3.59 -0.87 2.57
CA PHE A 148 2.81 0.17 1.92
C PHE A 148 3.69 1.37 1.57
N THR A 149 3.24 2.15 0.58
CA THR A 149 3.91 3.37 0.14
C THR A 149 3.29 4.58 0.83
N TYR A 150 4.13 5.45 1.41
CA TYR A 150 3.68 6.67 2.05
C TYR A 150 4.24 7.91 1.33
N HIS A 151 3.36 8.66 0.67
CA HIS A 151 3.73 9.88 -0.05
C HIS A 151 3.65 11.10 0.88
N TRP A 152 4.76 11.80 1.09
CA TRP A 152 4.83 12.98 1.96
C TRP A 152 5.49 14.17 1.27
N ARG A 153 5.13 15.38 1.69
CA ARG A 153 5.68 16.61 1.09
C ARG A 153 6.93 17.02 1.84
N GLN A 154 8.07 17.06 1.15
CA GLN A 154 9.29 17.62 1.69
C GLN A 154 9.23 19.15 1.61
N LEU A 155 9.14 19.82 2.75
CA LEU A 155 9.32 21.27 2.82
C LEU A 155 10.81 21.60 2.72
N GLY A 156 11.16 22.67 2.00
CA GLY A 156 12.54 23.16 1.95
C GLY A 156 13.01 23.68 3.31
N ASP A 157 14.31 23.58 3.59
CA ASP A 157 14.98 23.88 4.87
C ASP A 157 14.69 25.25 5.53
N SER A 158 13.96 26.16 4.87
CA SER A 158 13.70 27.51 5.38
C SER A 158 12.28 27.76 5.91
N ASP A 159 11.32 26.86 5.71
CA ASP A 159 9.95 27.07 6.16
C ASP A 159 9.58 26.05 7.26
N THR A 160 9.79 26.52 8.49
CA THR A 160 9.33 26.00 9.80
C THR A 160 9.95 24.71 10.37
N PRO A 161 10.48 24.75 11.62
CA PRO A 161 10.93 23.57 12.35
C PRO A 161 9.72 22.76 12.82
N GLY A 162 9.68 21.46 12.52
CA GLY A 162 8.62 20.54 12.95
C GLY A 162 8.24 19.46 11.93
N ASN A 163 8.51 19.68 10.63
CA ASN A 163 8.34 18.65 9.58
C ASN A 163 9.57 17.73 9.47
N THR A 164 10.08 17.31 10.61
CA THR A 164 11.36 16.62 10.74
C THR A 164 11.17 15.11 10.66
N ALA A 165 11.52 14.54 9.51
CA ALA A 165 11.78 13.11 9.30
C ALA A 165 10.74 12.18 9.94
N ILE A 166 9.74 11.77 9.16
CA ILE A 166 8.93 10.62 9.54
C ILE A 166 9.88 9.43 9.67
N ASP A 167 10.08 8.98 10.90
CA ASP A 167 10.88 7.79 11.17
C ASP A 167 9.99 6.58 10.91
N PHE A 168 10.27 5.92 9.79
CA PHE A 168 9.58 4.71 9.40
C PHE A 168 10.45 3.52 9.79
N GLU A 169 10.01 2.76 10.77
CA GLU A 169 10.51 1.39 10.94
C GLU A 169 9.79 0.47 9.96
N ASP A 170 10.56 -0.45 9.39
CA ASP A 170 10.14 -1.69 8.74
C ASP A 170 8.96 -1.62 7.75
N ASN A 171 9.18 -2.15 6.54
CA ASN A 171 8.12 -2.29 5.54
C ASN A 171 7.30 -1.02 5.22
N VAL A 172 7.91 0.17 5.29
CA VAL A 172 7.35 1.40 4.68
C VAL A 172 8.30 1.91 3.61
N SER A 173 7.75 2.28 2.45
CA SER A 173 8.51 2.89 1.35
C SER A 173 8.20 4.39 1.32
N PRO A 174 8.95 5.25 2.04
CA PRO A 174 8.74 6.69 2.02
C PRO A 174 9.13 7.30 0.68
N GLU A 175 8.32 8.23 0.18
CA GLU A 175 8.67 9.00 -1.02
C GLU A 175 8.39 10.49 -0.82
N SER A 176 9.43 11.31 -1.03
CA SER A 176 9.30 12.76 -1.16
C SER A 176 9.48 13.22 -2.61
N PHE A 177 8.60 14.11 -3.04
CA PHE A 177 8.83 14.95 -4.23
C PHE A 177 8.46 16.40 -3.91
N ASP A 178 8.66 17.27 -4.90
CA ASP A 178 7.91 18.52 -5.05
C ASP A 178 6.44 18.20 -5.43
N ILE A 179 5.76 17.44 -4.57
CA ILE A 179 4.33 17.15 -4.66
C ILE A 179 3.53 18.34 -4.14
N ASN A 180 2.30 18.47 -4.63
CA ASN A 180 1.39 19.43 -4.03
C ASN A 180 1.11 18.98 -2.60
N GLU A 181 1.07 19.96 -1.70
CA GLU A 181 0.42 19.80 -0.41
C GLU A 181 -1.00 19.30 -0.69
N ASN A 182 -1.36 18.17 -0.06
CA ASN A 182 -2.77 17.89 0.08
C ASN A 182 -3.35 19.06 0.87
N THR A 183 -4.18 19.88 0.23
CA THR A 183 -4.76 21.08 0.87
C THR A 183 -5.77 20.71 1.97
N CYS A 184 -5.86 19.42 2.30
CA CYS A 184 -6.74 18.81 3.29
C CYS A 184 -8.10 19.49 3.34
N PRO A 185 -8.81 19.58 2.19
CA PRO A 185 -10.09 20.23 2.16
C PRO A 185 -11.03 19.51 3.12
N THR A 186 -11.81 20.25 3.89
CA THR A 186 -12.85 19.68 4.75
C THR A 186 -13.76 18.78 3.92
N ASN A 187 -13.90 17.54 4.34
CA ASN A 187 -14.74 16.55 3.69
C ASN A 187 -16.17 16.55 4.26
N VAL A 188 -16.40 17.23 5.40
CA VAL A 188 -17.73 17.34 6.03
C VAL A 188 -18.71 17.99 5.07
N PHE A 189 -19.42 17.11 4.33
CA PHE A 189 -20.72 17.21 3.66
C PHE A 189 -21.12 18.50 2.91
N GLU A 190 -20.24 19.50 2.79
CA GLU A 190 -20.53 20.84 2.27
C GLU A 190 -20.14 21.02 0.81
N THR A 191 -19.28 20.15 0.24
CA THR A 191 -19.07 20.12 -1.22
C THR A 191 -20.18 19.30 -1.93
N ARG A 192 -21.42 19.78 -1.82
CA ARG A 192 -22.65 19.18 -2.41
C ARG A 192 -22.71 19.12 -3.95
N ASN A 193 -21.60 19.29 -4.64
CA ASN A 193 -21.53 19.24 -6.11
C ASN A 193 -20.88 17.95 -6.64
N SER A 194 -20.96 16.85 -5.90
CA SER A 194 -20.80 15.53 -6.51
C SER A 194 -21.92 15.29 -7.54
N SER A 195 -21.57 14.72 -8.68
CA SER A 195 -22.51 14.38 -9.76
C SER A 195 -22.20 12.99 -10.32
N LEU A 196 -23.22 12.33 -10.88
CA LEU A 196 -23.05 11.05 -11.59
C LEU A 196 -21.96 11.11 -12.67
N ALA A 197 -21.82 12.24 -13.37
CA ALA A 197 -20.77 12.44 -14.35
C ALA A 197 -19.34 12.37 -13.76
N GLN A 198 -19.16 12.77 -12.49
CA GLN A 198 -17.87 12.61 -11.80
C GLN A 198 -17.63 11.16 -11.40
N ILE A 199 -18.67 10.43 -10.99
CA ILE A 199 -18.59 8.98 -10.73
C ILE A 199 -18.13 8.26 -12.01
N GLU A 200 -18.81 8.50 -13.14
CA GLU A 200 -18.46 7.92 -14.44
C GLU A 200 -17.02 8.27 -14.87
N SER A 201 -16.60 9.53 -14.67
CA SER A 201 -15.26 9.98 -15.03
C SER A 201 -14.18 9.28 -14.21
N GLU A 202 -14.31 9.21 -12.88
CA GLU A 202 -13.31 8.56 -12.03
C GLU A 202 -13.28 7.04 -12.25
N PHE A 203 -14.45 6.43 -12.51
CA PHE A 203 -14.55 5.02 -12.88
C PHE A 203 -13.83 4.72 -14.19
N SER A 204 -14.06 5.55 -15.22
CA SER A 204 -13.42 5.39 -16.52
C SER A 204 -11.89 5.52 -16.43
N GLU A 205 -11.39 6.47 -15.65
CA GLU A 205 -9.93 6.61 -15.43
C GLU A 205 -9.35 5.41 -14.68
N MET A 206 -10.04 4.93 -13.62
CA MET A 206 -9.64 3.72 -12.90
C MET A 206 -9.55 2.52 -13.85
N GLN A 207 -10.57 2.28 -14.68
CA GLN A 207 -10.59 1.17 -15.64
C GLN A 207 -9.48 1.29 -16.68
N ASN A 208 -9.20 2.49 -17.18
CA ASN A 208 -8.09 2.70 -18.12
C ASN A 208 -6.73 2.30 -17.52
N TYR A 209 -6.46 2.68 -16.27
CA TYR A 209 -5.23 2.27 -15.60
C TYR A 209 -5.19 0.76 -15.29
N ARG A 210 -6.34 0.14 -14.99
CA ARG A 210 -6.42 -1.32 -14.84
C ARG A 210 -6.12 -2.04 -16.14
N ASP A 211 -6.73 -1.63 -17.25
CA ASP A 211 -6.48 -2.23 -18.58
C ASP A 211 -4.99 -2.11 -18.97
N GLN A 212 -4.36 -0.97 -18.65
CA GLN A 212 -2.92 -0.77 -18.83
C GLN A 212 -2.11 -1.73 -17.95
N TYR A 213 -2.47 -1.89 -16.68
CA TYR A 213 -1.79 -2.79 -15.76
C TYR A 213 -1.87 -4.24 -16.23
N GLU A 214 -3.08 -4.70 -16.56
CA GLU A 214 -3.33 -6.05 -17.06
C GLU A 214 -2.56 -6.35 -18.34
N THR A 215 -2.38 -5.35 -19.22
CA THR A 215 -1.60 -5.51 -20.45
C THR A 215 -0.09 -5.60 -20.19
N LEU A 216 0.42 -4.86 -19.21
CA LEU A 216 1.85 -4.73 -18.95
C LEU A 216 2.38 -5.85 -18.02
N ILE A 217 1.59 -6.24 -17.02
CA ILE A 217 2.00 -7.24 -16.03
C ILE A 217 2.29 -8.57 -16.72
N ASP A 218 3.52 -9.07 -16.58
CA ASP A 218 3.99 -10.32 -17.20
C ASP A 218 3.70 -10.43 -18.72
N GLY A 219 3.60 -9.30 -19.42
CA GLY A 219 3.24 -9.26 -20.84
C GLY A 219 1.78 -9.64 -21.13
N GLY A 220 0.91 -9.53 -20.13
CA GLY A 220 -0.54 -9.77 -20.22
C GLY A 220 -0.98 -11.21 -19.98
N ASN A 221 -0.06 -12.12 -19.64
CA ASN A 221 -0.41 -13.50 -19.33
C ASN A 221 0.61 -14.18 -18.40
N THR A 222 0.39 -14.03 -17.10
CA THR A 222 1.21 -14.64 -16.05
C THR A 222 1.30 -16.16 -16.18
N ASP A 223 0.18 -16.84 -16.41
CA ASP A 223 0.14 -18.31 -16.52
C ASP A 223 0.97 -18.84 -17.69
N ALA A 224 0.87 -18.18 -18.85
CA ALA A 224 1.67 -18.52 -20.02
C ALA A 224 3.16 -18.27 -19.76
N LEU A 225 3.50 -17.16 -19.10
CA LEU A 225 4.90 -16.85 -18.77
C LEU A 225 5.49 -17.87 -17.80
N ILE A 226 4.75 -18.26 -16.76
CA ILE A 226 5.16 -19.33 -15.83
C ILE A 226 5.32 -20.66 -16.58
N GLN A 227 4.38 -21.00 -17.48
CA GLN A 227 4.48 -22.21 -18.28
C GLN A 227 5.72 -22.22 -19.20
N ASP A 228 6.09 -21.07 -19.77
CA ASP A 228 7.30 -20.92 -20.58
C ASP A 228 8.55 -21.11 -19.72
N LEU A 229 8.58 -20.56 -18.49
CA LEU A 229 9.67 -20.78 -17.55
C LEU A 229 9.81 -22.27 -17.18
N ASP A 230 8.71 -22.96 -16.90
CA ASP A 230 8.70 -24.39 -16.57
C ASP A 230 9.27 -25.28 -17.69
N GLN A 231 9.11 -24.85 -18.94
CA GLN A 231 9.64 -25.57 -20.11
C GLN A 231 11.07 -25.17 -20.47
N ALA A 232 11.53 -24.02 -20.01
CA ALA A 232 12.87 -23.51 -20.30
C ALA A 232 13.96 -24.34 -19.61
N SER A 233 15.12 -24.41 -20.26
CA SER A 233 16.32 -25.10 -19.76
C SER A 233 17.49 -24.13 -19.62
N SER A 234 18.58 -24.56 -19.01
CA SER A 234 19.82 -23.76 -18.92
C SER A 234 20.38 -23.34 -20.29
N ALA A 235 19.99 -24.00 -21.39
CA ALA A 235 20.38 -23.60 -22.74
C ALA A 235 19.67 -22.31 -23.20
N ASP A 236 18.55 -21.99 -22.56
CA ASP A 236 17.67 -20.86 -22.88
C ASP A 236 17.96 -19.64 -21.99
N GLU A 237 18.93 -19.71 -21.07
CA GLU A 237 19.25 -18.68 -20.06
C GLU A 237 19.24 -17.26 -20.64
N ASN A 238 19.95 -17.01 -21.73
CA ASN A 238 20.02 -15.67 -22.33
C ASN A 238 18.68 -15.22 -22.92
N ALA A 239 17.90 -16.14 -23.51
CA ALA A 239 16.60 -15.81 -24.08
C ALA A 239 15.61 -15.48 -22.95
N THR A 240 15.59 -16.29 -21.89
CA THR A 240 14.81 -16.02 -20.68
C THR A 240 15.22 -14.69 -20.05
N PHE A 241 16.52 -14.44 -19.87
CA PHE A 241 17.00 -13.18 -19.31
C PHE A 241 16.54 -11.96 -20.13
N GLN A 242 16.70 -11.98 -21.46
CA GLN A 242 16.26 -10.87 -22.30
C GLN A 242 14.75 -10.65 -22.22
N MET A 243 13.96 -11.72 -22.24
CA MET A 243 12.51 -11.65 -22.10
C MET A 243 12.09 -11.03 -20.76
N MET A 244 12.69 -11.49 -19.65
CA MET A 244 12.38 -10.93 -18.32
C MET A 244 12.78 -9.46 -18.21
N MET A 245 13.91 -9.07 -18.80
CA MET A 245 14.35 -7.67 -18.83
C MET A 245 13.44 -6.79 -19.70
N GLU A 246 12.90 -7.31 -20.80
CA GLU A 246 11.94 -6.60 -21.66
C GLU A 246 10.60 -6.36 -20.94
N LEU A 247 10.17 -7.30 -20.10
CA LEU A 247 8.96 -7.19 -19.29
C LEU A 247 9.15 -6.37 -18.00
N SER A 248 10.39 -6.09 -17.61
CA SER A 248 10.69 -5.28 -16.43
C SER A 248 10.30 -3.80 -16.68
N PRO A 249 9.76 -3.07 -15.67
CA PRO A 249 9.63 -3.42 -14.26
C PRO A 249 8.28 -4.06 -13.88
N TYR A 250 7.59 -4.71 -14.82
CA TYR A 250 6.22 -5.23 -14.66
C TYR A 250 6.16 -6.75 -14.44
N LEU A 251 7.19 -7.34 -13.83
CA LEU A 251 7.09 -8.74 -13.39
C LEU A 251 6.24 -8.86 -12.12
N SER A 252 5.38 -9.88 -12.08
CA SER A 252 4.61 -10.26 -10.90
C SER A 252 5.49 -10.94 -9.85
N GLN A 253 4.98 -11.00 -8.61
CA GLN A 253 5.67 -11.72 -7.54
C GLN A 253 5.77 -13.21 -7.86
N GLU A 254 4.72 -13.76 -8.48
CA GLU A 254 4.57 -15.15 -8.90
C GLU A 254 5.67 -15.53 -9.89
N VAL A 255 5.87 -14.73 -10.93
CA VAL A 255 6.93 -14.95 -11.93
C VAL A 255 8.31 -14.80 -11.31
N MET A 256 8.53 -13.79 -10.46
CA MET A 256 9.81 -13.60 -9.77
C MET A 256 10.13 -14.78 -8.82
N LEU A 257 9.13 -15.31 -8.10
CA LEU A 257 9.30 -16.49 -7.26
C LEU A 257 9.62 -17.74 -8.10
N ALA A 258 8.95 -17.92 -9.24
CA ALA A 258 9.24 -19.02 -10.16
C ALA A 258 10.70 -18.95 -10.67
N LEU A 259 11.18 -17.77 -11.05
CA LEU A 259 12.58 -17.55 -11.44
C LEU A 259 13.57 -17.85 -10.31
N ILE A 260 13.26 -17.44 -9.08
CA ILE A 260 14.11 -17.68 -7.91
C ILE A 260 14.23 -19.17 -7.61
N GLN A 261 13.14 -19.92 -7.75
CA GLN A 261 13.10 -21.36 -7.50
C GLN A 261 13.79 -22.18 -8.59
N ARG A 262 13.83 -21.69 -9.83
CA ARG A 262 14.53 -22.32 -10.96
C ARG A 262 16.02 -21.98 -10.98
N GLU A 263 16.73 -22.44 -9.96
CA GLU A 263 18.18 -22.23 -9.81
C GLU A 263 19.03 -22.81 -10.95
N ASP A 264 18.47 -23.75 -11.73
CA ASP A 264 19.10 -24.34 -12.91
C ASP A 264 19.01 -23.47 -14.18
N LEU A 265 18.09 -22.50 -14.20
CA LEU A 265 17.74 -21.74 -15.40
C LEU A 265 18.59 -20.49 -15.60
N LEU A 266 18.79 -19.70 -14.54
CA LEU A 266 19.51 -18.43 -14.59
C LEU A 266 20.73 -18.44 -13.68
N SER A 267 21.84 -17.88 -14.16
CA SER A 267 22.95 -17.50 -13.29
C SER A 267 22.51 -16.47 -12.25
N THR A 268 23.19 -16.45 -11.10
CA THR A 268 22.91 -15.48 -10.03
C THR A 268 23.03 -14.04 -10.52
N ASN A 269 23.93 -13.74 -11.46
CA ASN A 269 24.06 -12.41 -12.05
C ASN A 269 22.82 -11.99 -12.85
N HIS A 270 22.29 -12.86 -13.72
CA HIS A 270 21.09 -12.55 -14.49
C HIS A 270 19.87 -12.39 -13.57
N LEU A 271 19.75 -13.24 -12.55
CA LEU A 271 18.69 -13.12 -11.56
C LEU A 271 18.79 -11.79 -10.80
N THR A 272 19.98 -11.41 -10.32
CA THR A 272 20.19 -10.12 -9.63
C THR A 272 19.76 -8.96 -10.51
N LEU A 273 20.15 -8.94 -11.79
CA LEU A 273 19.76 -7.87 -12.71
C LEU A 273 18.25 -7.79 -12.92
N ILE A 274 17.57 -8.92 -13.09
CA ILE A 274 16.11 -8.97 -13.23
C ILE A 274 15.43 -8.41 -11.96
N LEU A 275 15.85 -8.88 -10.78
CA LEU A 275 15.23 -8.45 -9.51
C LEU A 275 15.54 -6.97 -9.21
N THR A 276 16.74 -6.48 -9.50
CA THR A 276 17.07 -5.05 -9.40
C THR A 276 16.25 -4.21 -10.37
N ALA A 277 15.96 -4.69 -11.58
CA ALA A 277 15.09 -4.00 -12.53
C ALA A 277 13.61 -3.99 -12.10
N ASN A 278 13.20 -4.93 -11.26
CA ASN A 278 11.86 -5.02 -10.66
C ASN A 278 11.93 -4.65 -9.18
N THR A 279 12.10 -3.37 -8.86
CA THR A 279 12.42 -2.90 -7.49
C THR A 279 11.39 -3.33 -6.42
N SER A 280 10.14 -3.59 -6.81
CA SER A 280 9.12 -4.16 -5.93
C SER A 280 9.51 -5.53 -5.34
N SER A 281 10.42 -6.26 -5.98
CA SER A 281 10.96 -7.53 -5.50
C SER A 281 11.61 -7.43 -4.11
N ALA A 282 12.36 -6.35 -3.88
CA ALA A 282 13.08 -6.09 -2.65
C ALA A 282 12.16 -5.84 -1.44
N LYS A 283 10.91 -5.44 -1.71
CA LYS A 283 9.88 -5.15 -0.72
C LYS A 283 9.07 -6.40 -0.34
N SER A 284 9.13 -7.46 -1.15
CA SER A 284 8.39 -8.69 -0.88
C SER A 284 9.16 -9.58 0.11
N MET A 285 8.55 -9.82 1.28
CA MET A 285 9.06 -10.78 2.25
C MET A 285 9.15 -12.19 1.67
N ALA A 286 8.17 -12.60 0.84
CA ALA A 286 8.18 -13.90 0.18
C ALA A 286 9.40 -14.06 -0.74
N ILE A 287 9.72 -13.04 -1.53
CA ILE A 287 10.91 -13.03 -2.40
C ILE A 287 12.19 -13.07 -1.57
N ARG A 288 12.30 -12.24 -0.53
CA ARG A 288 13.47 -12.22 0.36
C ARG A 288 13.74 -13.59 1.00
N LEU A 289 12.71 -14.20 1.57
CA LEU A 289 12.79 -15.55 2.15
C LEU A 289 13.15 -16.60 1.09
N ALA A 290 12.59 -16.50 -0.12
CA ALA A 290 12.93 -17.39 -1.22
C ALA A 290 14.39 -17.25 -1.66
N LEU A 291 14.94 -16.02 -1.70
CA LEU A 291 16.35 -15.76 -1.98
C LEU A 291 17.26 -16.34 -0.89
N ASP A 292 16.91 -16.16 0.38
CA ASP A 292 17.65 -16.67 1.53
C ASP A 292 17.67 -18.21 1.58
N ALA A 293 16.62 -18.85 1.06
CA ALA A 293 16.48 -20.30 1.03
C ALA A 293 17.22 -21.00 -0.13
N ARG A 294 17.83 -20.27 -1.06
CA ARG A 294 18.49 -20.84 -2.25
C ARG A 294 19.68 -21.75 -1.91
N GLU A 295 19.95 -22.75 -2.75
CA GLU A 295 21.20 -23.51 -2.65
C GLU A 295 22.38 -22.71 -3.21
N ALA A 296 22.20 -22.12 -4.40
CA ALA A 296 23.10 -21.17 -5.02
C ALA A 296 22.82 -19.76 -4.47
N GLN A 297 23.38 -19.51 -3.29
CA GLN A 297 23.30 -18.24 -2.57
C GLN A 297 23.87 -17.07 -3.40
N LEU A 298 23.21 -15.92 -3.29
CA LEU A 298 23.73 -14.66 -3.83
C LEU A 298 24.93 -14.18 -3.01
N SER A 299 25.82 -13.42 -3.62
CA SER A 299 26.84 -12.68 -2.84
C SER A 299 26.21 -11.54 -2.05
N ASP A 300 26.89 -11.08 -1.00
CA ASP A 300 26.46 -9.91 -0.21
C ASP A 300 26.24 -8.67 -1.10
N ASP A 301 27.12 -8.46 -2.09
CA ASP A 301 26.98 -7.36 -3.06
C ASP A 301 25.71 -7.51 -3.90
N GLN A 302 25.42 -8.71 -4.42
CA GLN A 302 24.22 -8.98 -5.20
C GLN A 302 22.95 -8.80 -4.37
N ARG A 303 22.97 -9.26 -3.11
CA ARG A 303 21.85 -9.06 -2.19
C ARG A 303 21.64 -7.58 -1.90
N SER A 304 22.72 -6.85 -1.62
CA SER A 304 22.65 -5.41 -1.41
C SER A 304 22.11 -4.66 -2.64
N MET A 305 22.46 -5.08 -3.85
CA MET A 305 21.91 -4.49 -5.09
C MET A 305 20.40 -4.69 -5.24
N ILE A 306 19.87 -5.84 -4.81
CA ILE A 306 18.42 -6.08 -4.80
C ILE A 306 17.79 -5.23 -3.70
N ASP A 307 18.33 -5.27 -2.48
CA ASP A 307 17.78 -4.60 -1.30
C ASP A 307 17.74 -3.07 -1.46
N GLN A 308 18.59 -2.47 -2.31
CA GLN A 308 18.49 -1.07 -2.71
C GLN A 308 17.13 -0.71 -3.31
N GLY A 309 16.43 -1.66 -3.93
CA GLY A 309 15.08 -1.50 -4.46
C GLY A 309 14.02 -1.21 -3.39
N ARG A 310 14.29 -1.47 -2.11
CA ARG A 310 13.35 -1.20 -1.00
C ARG A 310 12.93 0.26 -0.90
N LEU A 311 13.81 1.16 -1.33
CA LEU A 311 13.60 2.61 -1.27
C LEU A 311 13.14 3.18 -2.62
N LEU A 312 12.92 2.34 -3.63
CA LEU A 312 12.59 2.75 -4.99
C LEU A 312 11.17 2.33 -5.34
N ILE A 313 10.43 3.23 -5.97
CA ILE A 313 9.09 2.96 -6.51
C ILE A 313 9.23 2.72 -8.01
N SER A 314 8.83 1.52 -8.43
CA SER A 314 8.80 1.08 -9.81
C SER A 314 7.63 1.71 -10.59
N GLU A 315 7.68 1.66 -11.91
CA GLU A 315 6.56 2.10 -12.75
C GLU A 315 5.29 1.26 -12.52
N LYS A 316 5.45 -0.03 -12.22
CA LYS A 316 4.38 -0.92 -11.78
C LYS A 316 3.68 -0.37 -10.52
N GLU A 317 4.44 -0.04 -9.48
CA GLU A 317 3.89 0.50 -8.23
C GLU A 317 3.24 1.88 -8.41
N GLN A 318 3.74 2.70 -9.35
CA GLN A 318 3.06 3.95 -9.73
C GLN A 318 1.70 3.68 -10.37
N LEU A 319 1.60 2.67 -11.23
CA LEU A 319 0.35 2.31 -11.89
C LEU A 319 -0.68 1.78 -10.87
N GLU A 320 -0.24 0.91 -9.96
CA GLU A 320 -1.06 0.43 -8.82
C GLU A 320 -1.58 1.59 -7.96
N SER A 321 -0.71 2.57 -7.66
CA SER A 321 -1.11 3.76 -6.89
C SER A 321 -2.14 4.62 -7.63
N ARG A 322 -2.12 4.67 -8.98
CA ARG A 322 -3.12 5.41 -9.77
C ARG A 322 -4.46 4.70 -9.82
N ILE A 323 -4.46 3.38 -9.96
CA ILE A 323 -5.68 2.57 -9.84
C ILE A 323 -6.32 2.85 -8.47
N ALA A 324 -5.53 2.77 -7.39
CA ALA A 324 -6.00 3.09 -6.04
C ALA A 324 -6.55 4.51 -5.90
N TYR A 325 -5.88 5.50 -6.47
CA TYR A 325 -6.29 6.89 -6.40
C TYR A 325 -7.67 7.13 -7.03
N HIS A 326 -7.88 6.66 -8.26
CA HIS A 326 -9.17 6.83 -8.94
C HIS A 326 -10.25 5.97 -8.30
N HIS A 327 -9.92 4.75 -7.88
CA HIS A 327 -10.84 3.90 -7.12
C HIS A 327 -11.35 4.60 -5.86
N ARG A 328 -10.44 5.27 -5.12
CA ARG A 328 -10.78 6.07 -3.94
C ARG A 328 -11.74 7.20 -4.26
N ARG A 329 -11.41 8.01 -5.26
CA ARG A 329 -12.21 9.18 -5.60
C ARG A 329 -13.59 8.78 -6.06
N TYR A 330 -13.66 7.76 -6.90
CA TYR A 330 -14.88 7.11 -7.31
C TYR A 330 -15.75 6.72 -6.11
N LYS A 331 -15.20 5.95 -5.16
CA LYS A 331 -15.94 5.45 -4.00
C LYS A 331 -16.38 6.58 -3.07
N GLY A 332 -15.52 7.55 -2.79
CA GLY A 332 -15.88 8.71 -1.97
C GLY A 332 -16.94 9.62 -2.61
N ILE A 333 -17.04 9.67 -3.95
CA ILE A 333 -18.17 10.33 -4.60
C ILE A 333 -19.44 9.50 -4.41
N LEU A 334 -19.37 8.17 -4.59
CA LEU A 334 -20.51 7.26 -4.40
C LEU A 334 -21.07 7.34 -2.99
N ASP A 335 -20.22 7.33 -1.95
CA ASP A 335 -20.66 7.40 -0.55
C ASP A 335 -21.33 8.73 -0.21
N ARG A 336 -20.85 9.84 -0.77
CA ARG A 336 -21.53 11.13 -0.64
C ARG A 336 -22.92 11.12 -1.29
N GLU A 337 -23.08 10.49 -2.45
CA GLU A 337 -24.41 10.32 -3.06
C GLU A 337 -25.31 9.41 -2.21
N ARG A 338 -24.78 8.33 -1.62
CA ARG A 338 -25.54 7.49 -0.69
C ARG A 338 -26.06 8.29 0.51
N VAL A 339 -25.22 9.10 1.15
CA VAL A 339 -25.65 9.95 2.27
C VAL A 339 -26.70 10.96 1.81
N LYS A 340 -26.52 11.62 0.66
CA LYS A 340 -27.56 12.51 0.10
C LYS A 340 -28.90 11.80 -0.07
N ILE A 341 -28.91 10.58 -0.60
CA ILE A 341 -30.14 9.80 -0.76
C ILE A 341 -30.76 9.47 0.61
N MET A 342 -29.93 9.12 1.59
CA MET A 342 -30.37 8.79 2.94
C MET A 342 -30.91 10.00 3.70
N GLU A 343 -30.41 11.21 3.44
CA GLU A 343 -30.88 12.45 4.05
C GLU A 343 -32.07 13.10 3.30
N ASP A 344 -32.22 12.81 2.01
CA ASP A 344 -33.26 13.42 1.19
C ASP A 344 -34.65 12.88 1.54
N THR A 345 -35.38 13.70 2.31
CA THR A 345 -36.77 13.42 2.72
C THR A 345 -37.77 13.38 1.56
N SER A 346 -37.41 13.82 0.35
CA SER A 346 -38.25 13.73 -0.85
C SER A 346 -38.14 12.37 -1.55
N ILE A 347 -37.09 11.60 -1.29
CA ILE A 347 -36.92 10.25 -1.81
C ILE A 347 -37.77 9.28 -0.98
N THR A 348 -38.83 8.79 -1.59
CA THR A 348 -39.78 7.88 -0.95
C THR A 348 -39.32 6.43 -0.96
N ASP A 349 -38.55 6.03 -1.97
CA ASP A 349 -38.00 4.68 -2.15
C ASP A 349 -36.47 4.76 -2.16
N LYS A 350 -35.88 4.85 -0.96
CA LYS A 350 -34.42 4.96 -0.78
C LYS A 350 -33.69 3.72 -1.29
N GLY A 351 -34.31 2.55 -1.20
CA GLY A 351 -33.73 1.30 -1.70
C GLY A 351 -33.50 1.36 -3.21
N ARG A 352 -34.53 1.69 -3.98
CA ARG A 352 -34.38 1.85 -5.44
C ARG A 352 -33.38 2.94 -5.81
N ALA A 353 -33.40 4.07 -5.09
CA ALA A 353 -32.47 5.17 -5.37
C ALA A 353 -31.02 4.76 -5.11
N LEU A 354 -30.75 4.01 -4.04
CA LEU A 354 -29.44 3.44 -3.77
C LEU A 354 -29.05 2.44 -4.85
N GLU A 355 -29.94 1.52 -5.23
CA GLU A 355 -29.68 0.54 -6.30
C GLU A 355 -29.31 1.22 -7.63
N GLU A 356 -29.99 2.31 -7.99
CA GLU A 356 -29.74 3.04 -9.23
C GLU A 356 -28.34 3.65 -9.28
N ILE A 357 -27.85 4.23 -8.18
CA ILE A 357 -26.49 4.81 -8.13
C ILE A 357 -25.40 3.74 -7.95
N MET A 358 -25.76 2.56 -7.44
CA MET A 358 -24.83 1.47 -7.14
C MET A 358 -24.75 0.42 -8.26
N GLY A 359 -25.69 0.42 -9.22
CA GLY A 359 -25.82 -0.63 -10.24
C GLY A 359 -24.58 -0.85 -11.12
N ASP A 360 -23.72 0.16 -11.25
CA ASP A 360 -22.46 0.07 -12.02
C ASP A 360 -21.23 -0.28 -11.15
N TYR A 361 -21.36 -0.25 -9.82
CA TYR A 361 -20.29 -0.58 -8.87
C TYR A 361 -20.51 -1.94 -8.20
N GLU A 362 -20.17 -3.00 -8.91
CA GLU A 362 -20.34 -4.33 -8.35
C GLU A 362 -18.99 -4.90 -7.91
N ASN A 363 -18.79 -5.02 -6.59
CA ASN A 363 -17.72 -5.81 -5.99
C ASN A 363 -18.31 -6.72 -4.90
N VAL A 364 -17.51 -7.65 -4.36
CA VAL A 364 -17.98 -8.64 -3.38
C VAL A 364 -18.52 -7.98 -2.11
N GLY A 365 -17.81 -6.99 -1.54
CA GLY A 365 -18.26 -6.24 -0.35
C GLY A 365 -19.59 -5.52 -0.59
N HIS A 366 -19.73 -4.88 -1.75
CA HIS A 366 -20.97 -4.24 -2.15
C HIS A 366 -22.12 -5.23 -2.30
N ARG A 367 -21.86 -6.44 -2.80
CA ARG A 367 -22.87 -7.50 -2.86
C ARG A 367 -23.37 -7.87 -1.46
N TYR A 368 -22.49 -8.00 -0.47
CA TYR A 368 -22.89 -8.24 0.92
C TYR A 368 -23.76 -7.12 1.48
N PHE A 369 -23.44 -5.86 1.22
CA PHE A 369 -24.29 -4.73 1.60
C PHE A 369 -25.70 -4.83 0.98
N ARG A 370 -25.80 -5.15 -0.31
CA ARG A 370 -27.10 -5.32 -0.99
C ARG A 370 -27.90 -6.47 -0.38
N ILE A 371 -27.25 -7.59 -0.07
CA ILE A 371 -27.88 -8.73 0.61
C ILE A 371 -28.46 -8.29 1.96
N GLU A 372 -27.66 -7.60 2.78
CA GLU A 372 -28.12 -7.11 4.08
C GLU A 372 -29.28 -6.11 3.94
N PHE A 373 -29.21 -5.19 2.98
CA PHE A 373 -30.27 -4.23 2.70
C PHE A 373 -31.57 -4.93 2.27
N SER A 374 -31.48 -5.92 1.38
CA SER A 374 -32.61 -6.74 0.94
C SER A 374 -33.21 -7.53 2.11
N ILE A 375 -32.39 -8.10 3.00
CA ILE A 375 -32.87 -8.78 4.23
C ILE A 375 -33.64 -7.80 5.11
N ARG A 376 -33.06 -6.64 5.42
CA ARG A 376 -33.69 -5.60 6.27
C ARG A 376 -34.98 -5.03 5.65
N SER A 377 -35.07 -5.03 4.33
CA SER A 377 -36.25 -4.59 3.57
C SER A 377 -37.31 -5.69 3.39
N GLY A 378 -37.06 -6.91 3.86
CA GLY A 378 -37.95 -8.06 3.72
C GLY A 378 -37.96 -8.70 2.34
N HIS A 379 -37.03 -8.33 1.45
CA HIS A 379 -36.85 -8.91 0.12
C HIS A 379 -35.95 -10.15 0.17
N LEU A 380 -36.39 -11.19 0.91
CA LEU A 380 -35.57 -12.37 1.21
C LEU A 380 -35.18 -13.20 -0.03
N GLU A 381 -36.08 -13.34 -1.00
CA GLU A 381 -35.78 -14.04 -2.27
C GLU A 381 -34.69 -13.33 -3.09
N GLU A 382 -34.71 -12.00 -3.10
CA GLU A 382 -33.66 -11.21 -3.75
C GLU A 382 -32.33 -11.36 -3.02
N ALA A 383 -32.35 -11.26 -1.68
CA ALA A 383 -31.15 -11.46 -0.86
C ALA A 383 -30.53 -12.85 -1.10
N ARG A 384 -31.36 -13.89 -1.24
CA ARG A 384 -30.90 -15.24 -1.57
C ARG A 384 -30.28 -15.32 -2.96
N ALA A 385 -30.95 -14.76 -3.96
CA ALA A 385 -30.43 -14.74 -5.33
C ALA A 385 -29.08 -14.03 -5.44
N LEU A 386 -28.93 -12.88 -4.77
CA LEU A 386 -27.69 -12.12 -4.71
C LEU A 386 -26.58 -12.88 -4.00
N LEU A 387 -26.89 -13.62 -2.93
CA LEU A 387 -25.89 -14.39 -2.20
C LEU A 387 -25.38 -15.58 -3.01
N ASP A 388 -26.28 -16.36 -3.64
CA ASP A 388 -25.89 -17.54 -4.41
C ASP A 388 -25.15 -17.19 -5.71
N SER A 389 -25.23 -15.95 -6.21
CA SER A 389 -24.53 -15.51 -7.44
C SER A 389 -23.10 -15.03 -7.22
N ILE A 390 -22.66 -14.78 -5.97
CA ILE A 390 -21.33 -14.21 -5.69
C ILE A 390 -20.20 -15.01 -6.36
N SER A 391 -20.18 -16.33 -6.18
CA SER A 391 -19.10 -17.16 -6.74
C SER A 391 -19.13 -17.31 -8.26
N SER A 392 -20.23 -16.94 -8.93
CA SER A 392 -20.30 -16.92 -10.39
C SER A 392 -20.01 -15.54 -10.98
N ASP A 393 -20.34 -14.48 -10.23
CA ASP A 393 -20.23 -13.10 -10.69
C ASP A 393 -18.84 -12.52 -10.42
N PHE A 394 -18.13 -13.06 -9.42
CA PHE A 394 -16.80 -12.60 -9.02
C PHE A 394 -15.81 -13.77 -8.94
N GLU A 395 -14.58 -13.49 -9.36
CA GLU A 395 -13.44 -14.32 -9.02
C GLU A 395 -13.04 -14.03 -7.57
N LEU A 396 -13.16 -15.03 -6.69
CA LEU A 396 -12.83 -14.91 -5.28
C LEU A 396 -11.39 -15.38 -5.05
N LEU A 397 -10.55 -14.50 -4.49
CA LEU A 397 -9.12 -14.75 -4.31
C LEU A 397 -8.71 -14.71 -2.82
N GLY A 398 -7.59 -15.34 -2.49
CA GLY A 398 -7.04 -15.31 -1.13
C GLY A 398 -8.01 -15.86 -0.08
N THR A 399 -8.43 -15.02 0.87
CA THR A 399 -9.36 -15.37 1.96
C THR A 399 -10.84 -15.21 1.57
N GLU A 400 -11.16 -14.57 0.45
CA GLU A 400 -12.54 -14.29 0.00
C GLU A 400 -13.40 -15.56 -0.18
N PRO A 401 -12.88 -16.71 -0.68
CA PRO A 401 -13.68 -17.93 -0.76
C PRO A 401 -14.18 -18.42 0.59
N GLN A 402 -13.34 -18.31 1.64
CA GLN A 402 -13.73 -18.70 2.99
C GLN A 402 -14.69 -17.69 3.61
N GLU A 403 -14.43 -16.39 3.43
CA GLU A 403 -15.33 -15.32 3.87
C GLU A 403 -16.72 -15.49 3.24
N TYR A 404 -16.79 -15.83 1.95
CA TYR A 404 -18.04 -16.12 1.26
C TYR A 404 -18.80 -17.30 1.88
N GLN A 405 -18.12 -18.40 2.25
CA GLN A 405 -18.79 -19.51 2.93
C GLN A 405 -19.35 -19.09 4.30
N ASP A 406 -18.62 -18.24 5.02
CA ASP A 406 -19.04 -17.76 6.33
C ASP A 406 -20.26 -16.84 6.21
N TYR A 407 -20.25 -15.89 5.28
CA TYR A 407 -21.41 -15.05 4.99
C TYR A 407 -22.59 -15.86 4.49
N ARG A 408 -22.35 -16.87 3.64
CA ARG A 408 -23.39 -17.76 3.14
C ARG A 408 -24.10 -18.47 4.28
N TYR A 409 -23.36 -18.87 5.31
CA TYR A 409 -23.91 -19.44 6.52
C TYR A 409 -24.71 -18.42 7.34
N CYS A 410 -24.09 -17.29 7.71
CA CYS A 410 -24.72 -16.26 8.54
C CYS A 410 -25.97 -15.65 7.88
N PHE A 411 -25.89 -15.22 6.62
CA PHE A 411 -27.06 -14.72 5.90
C PHE A 411 -28.07 -15.81 5.59
N GLY A 412 -27.63 -17.07 5.41
CA GLY A 412 -28.54 -18.22 5.32
C GLY A 412 -29.46 -18.30 6.54
N LEU A 413 -28.91 -18.20 7.75
CA LEU A 413 -29.71 -18.18 8.98
C LEU A 413 -30.68 -16.99 9.01
N LEU A 414 -30.25 -15.80 8.58
CA LEU A 414 -31.10 -14.60 8.59
C LEU A 414 -32.19 -14.60 7.51
N ILE A 415 -32.02 -15.37 6.44
CA ILE A 415 -32.96 -15.49 5.32
C ILE A 415 -33.93 -16.64 5.54
N ASP A 416 -33.40 -17.81 5.92
CA ASP A 416 -34.11 -19.08 5.88
C ASP A 416 -34.79 -19.44 7.22
N GLU A 417 -34.29 -18.90 8.35
CA GLU A 417 -34.73 -19.29 9.68
C GLU A 417 -35.38 -18.13 10.45
N GLU A 418 -36.54 -18.37 11.07
CA GLU A 418 -37.17 -17.39 11.98
C GLU A 418 -36.44 -17.32 13.34
N GLU A 419 -35.80 -18.42 13.75
CA GLU A 419 -35.00 -18.53 14.97
C GLU A 419 -33.72 -19.34 14.68
N VAL A 420 -32.61 -18.95 15.32
CA VAL A 420 -31.32 -19.64 15.15
C VAL A 420 -31.42 -21.08 15.68
N PRO A 421 -31.17 -22.12 14.86
CA PRO A 421 -31.23 -23.50 15.31
C PRO A 421 -30.21 -23.83 16.40
N GLU A 422 -30.55 -24.71 17.35
CA GLU A 422 -29.67 -25.10 18.47
C GLU A 422 -28.32 -25.70 18.01
N GLY A 423 -28.28 -26.31 16.81
CA GLY A 423 -27.05 -26.83 16.21
C GLY A 423 -26.20 -25.80 15.44
N ALA A 424 -26.69 -24.56 15.29
CA ALA A 424 -25.97 -23.51 14.57
C ALA A 424 -24.90 -22.82 15.43
N THR A 425 -25.03 -22.89 16.75
CA THR A 425 -24.15 -22.23 17.71
C THR A 425 -22.69 -22.62 17.55
N ASP A 426 -22.38 -23.91 17.37
CA ASP A 426 -20.99 -24.39 17.21
C ASP A 426 -20.32 -23.86 15.93
N ILE A 427 -21.10 -23.71 14.85
CA ILE A 427 -20.61 -23.18 13.57
C ILE A 427 -20.44 -21.67 13.68
N LEU A 428 -21.42 -20.97 14.27
CA LEU A 428 -21.33 -19.53 14.52
C LEU A 428 -20.14 -19.18 15.41
N MET A 429 -19.83 -19.99 16.43
CA MET A 429 -18.65 -19.78 17.27
C MET A 429 -17.36 -19.90 16.47
N GLN A 430 -17.25 -20.91 15.61
CA GLN A 430 -16.08 -21.07 14.73
C GLN A 430 -15.92 -19.90 13.76
N ILE A 431 -17.02 -19.34 13.26
CA ILE A 431 -16.99 -18.15 12.42
C ILE A 431 -16.60 -16.93 13.26
N ALA A 432 -17.22 -16.72 14.42
CA ALA A 432 -17.00 -15.58 15.31
C ALA A 432 -15.56 -15.45 15.83
N GLU A 433 -14.84 -16.57 15.96
CA GLU A 433 -13.43 -16.63 16.37
C GLU A 433 -12.43 -16.50 15.21
N ARG A 434 -12.91 -16.45 13.96
CA ARG A 434 -12.03 -16.39 12.79
C ARG A 434 -11.51 -14.96 12.58
N SER A 435 -10.20 -14.80 12.61
CA SER A 435 -9.50 -13.57 12.19
C SER A 435 -9.73 -13.29 10.70
N ALA A 436 -9.84 -12.02 10.30
CA ALA A 436 -9.94 -11.60 8.90
C ALA A 436 -11.16 -12.14 8.10
N SER A 437 -12.28 -12.42 8.77
CA SER A 437 -13.57 -12.66 8.13
C SER A 437 -14.57 -11.63 8.62
N ARG A 438 -15.13 -10.78 7.75
CA ARG A 438 -16.16 -9.81 8.17
C ARG A 438 -17.43 -10.49 8.65
N ALA A 439 -17.66 -11.73 8.21
CA ALA A 439 -18.74 -12.56 8.72
C ALA A 439 -18.58 -12.88 10.23
N SER A 440 -17.38 -12.74 10.81
CA SER A 440 -17.14 -12.90 12.24
C SER A 440 -17.95 -11.91 13.07
N GLY A 441 -17.96 -10.62 12.72
CA GLY A 441 -18.78 -9.61 13.41
C GLY A 441 -20.29 -9.89 13.32
N LEU A 442 -20.74 -10.38 12.15
CA LEU A 442 -22.13 -10.81 11.98
C LEU A 442 -22.46 -12.04 12.83
N ALA A 443 -21.57 -13.04 12.86
CA ALA A 443 -21.74 -14.24 13.68
C ALA A 443 -21.76 -13.91 15.17
N GLN A 444 -20.88 -13.00 15.63
CA GLN A 444 -20.88 -12.48 17.00
C GLN A 444 -22.21 -11.80 17.33
N SER A 445 -22.74 -10.97 16.41
CA SER A 445 -24.02 -10.30 16.57
C SER A 445 -25.21 -11.27 16.65
N ILE A 446 -25.20 -12.32 15.81
CA ILE A 446 -26.19 -13.39 15.85
C ILE A 446 -26.12 -14.14 17.18
N LEU A 447 -24.92 -14.54 17.63
CA LEU A 447 -24.70 -15.26 18.89
C LEU A 447 -25.07 -14.42 20.12
N HIS A 448 -24.77 -13.13 20.09
CA HIS A 448 -25.15 -12.20 21.15
C HIS A 448 -26.67 -12.12 21.29
N THR A 449 -27.38 -12.03 20.17
CA THR A 449 -28.84 -11.88 20.17
C THR A 449 -29.57 -13.20 20.44
N SER A 450 -29.07 -14.32 19.92
CA SER A 450 -29.75 -15.62 19.99
C SER A 450 -29.36 -16.48 21.18
N ALA A 451 -28.12 -16.33 21.68
CA ALA A 451 -27.55 -17.21 22.70
C ALA A 451 -26.98 -16.44 23.92
N ASP A 452 -27.18 -15.12 24.01
CA ASP A 452 -26.68 -14.26 25.10
C ASP A 452 -25.16 -14.40 25.31
N MET A 453 -24.44 -14.67 24.22
CA MET A 453 -22.98 -14.75 24.25
C MET A 453 -22.35 -13.36 24.17
N HIS A 454 -21.27 -13.17 24.91
CA HIS A 454 -20.51 -11.94 24.91
C HIS A 454 -19.06 -12.25 24.54
N PHE A 455 -18.53 -11.46 23.61
CA PHE A 455 -17.15 -11.53 23.18
C PHE A 455 -16.33 -10.50 23.94
N VAL A 456 -15.10 -10.87 24.28
CA VAL A 456 -14.18 -9.97 24.98
C VAL A 456 -13.38 -9.20 23.94
N GLU A 457 -13.38 -7.89 24.07
CA GLU A 457 -12.57 -6.98 23.26
C GLU A 457 -11.07 -7.29 23.44
N PRO A 458 -10.35 -7.70 22.38
CA PRO A 458 -8.92 -7.96 22.47
C PRO A 458 -8.18 -6.63 22.61
N VAL A 459 -7.70 -6.34 23.82
CA VAL A 459 -6.79 -5.22 24.07
C VAL A 459 -5.40 -5.64 23.64
N VAL A 460 -5.05 -5.36 22.39
CA VAL A 460 -3.67 -5.51 21.92
C VAL A 460 -2.99 -4.17 22.00
N LEU A 461 -1.89 -4.14 22.74
CA LEU A 461 -1.03 -2.97 22.87
C LEU A 461 0.32 -3.34 22.28
N PRO A 462 0.98 -2.42 21.55
CA PRO A 462 2.34 -2.63 21.08
C PRO A 462 3.20 -3.13 22.24
N HIS A 463 3.79 -4.31 22.06
CA HIS A 463 4.90 -4.72 22.90
C HIS A 463 6.09 -3.86 22.48
N LEU A 464 6.33 -2.77 23.21
CA LEU A 464 7.67 -2.22 23.32
C LEU A 464 8.46 -3.31 24.04
N GLY A 465 9.10 -4.21 23.29
CA GLY A 465 10.07 -5.13 23.86
C GLY A 465 11.09 -4.30 24.63
N ASP A 466 11.63 -4.87 25.71
CA ASP A 466 12.86 -4.39 26.34
C ASP A 466 14.02 -4.52 25.35
N GLU A 467 13.98 -3.76 24.25
CA GLU A 467 15.19 -3.38 23.54
C GLU A 467 15.76 -2.24 24.35
N GLU A 468 16.94 -2.49 24.91
CA GLU A 468 17.79 -1.46 25.49
C GLU A 468 17.63 -0.21 24.64
N ALA A 469 17.28 0.90 25.29
CA ALA A 469 17.49 2.22 24.73
C ALA A 469 18.82 2.14 23.97
N ILE A 470 18.76 2.23 22.64
CA ILE A 470 19.94 2.47 21.84
C ILE A 470 20.40 3.83 22.34
N GLU A 471 21.30 3.76 23.32
CA GLU A 471 21.88 4.90 24.00
C GLU A 471 22.45 5.80 22.92
N GLU A 472 21.99 7.05 22.95
CA GLU A 472 22.42 8.13 22.08
C GLU A 472 22.13 7.84 20.61
N GLY A 473 21.28 8.70 20.03
CA GLY A 473 21.19 8.81 18.59
C GLY A 473 22.58 8.68 18.00
N VAL A 474 22.78 7.62 17.22
CA VAL A 474 23.68 7.74 16.10
C VAL A 474 23.07 8.91 15.36
N ASN A 475 23.67 10.07 15.57
CA ASN A 475 23.61 11.15 14.63
C ASN A 475 24.13 10.49 13.36
N ILE A 476 23.22 9.89 12.60
CA ILE A 476 23.42 9.67 11.20
C ILE A 476 23.43 11.12 10.71
N GLU A 477 24.58 11.79 10.89
CA GLU A 477 25.07 12.65 9.83
C GLU A 477 24.90 11.78 8.61
N ASN A 478 23.81 12.00 7.87
CA ASN A 478 23.57 11.37 6.58
C ASN A 478 24.92 11.48 5.88
N PRO A 479 25.74 10.41 5.79
CA PRO A 479 26.97 10.55 5.04
C PRO A 479 26.49 10.97 3.66
N ALA A 480 27.08 12.00 3.09
CA ALA A 480 26.62 12.57 1.83
C ALA A 480 26.69 11.47 0.75
N VAL A 481 25.66 10.64 0.61
CA VAL A 481 25.68 9.52 -0.33
C VAL A 481 25.15 10.07 -1.64
N LEU A 482 26.03 10.13 -2.63
CA LEU A 482 25.66 10.29 -4.02
C LEU A 482 24.74 9.11 -4.39
N LYS A 483 23.43 9.36 -4.58
CA LYS A 483 22.44 8.33 -4.97
C LYS A 483 21.68 8.73 -6.23
N TYR A 484 21.69 7.86 -7.23
CA TYR A 484 20.92 8.04 -8.46
C TYR A 484 20.12 6.79 -8.84
N SER A 485 18.94 7.00 -9.43
CA SER A 485 18.23 5.96 -10.19
C SER A 485 18.38 6.19 -11.68
N ILE A 486 18.52 5.10 -12.43
CA ILE A 486 18.74 5.12 -13.87
C ILE A 486 17.54 4.44 -14.57
N SER A 487 16.92 5.13 -15.51
CA SER A 487 15.83 4.56 -16.32
C SER A 487 15.73 5.21 -17.71
N PRO A 488 15.41 4.48 -18.78
CA PRO A 488 15.30 3.03 -18.83
C PRO A 488 16.68 2.34 -18.80
N ASN A 489 16.73 1.10 -18.32
CA ASN A 489 17.91 0.24 -18.43
C ASN A 489 17.42 -1.20 -18.66
N PRO A 490 17.41 -1.73 -19.90
CA PRO A 490 18.19 -1.24 -21.06
C PRO A 490 17.69 0.08 -21.68
N ALA A 491 18.59 0.89 -22.22
CA ALA A 491 18.28 2.14 -22.92
C ALA A 491 18.57 2.04 -24.42
N SER A 492 17.65 2.50 -25.28
CA SER A 492 17.85 2.57 -26.73
C SER A 492 18.24 3.98 -27.21
N GLU A 493 17.52 5.01 -26.75
CA GLU A 493 17.74 6.39 -27.19
C GLU A 493 18.30 7.30 -26.09
N LYS A 494 17.78 7.15 -24.88
CA LYS A 494 18.11 8.02 -23.73
C LYS A 494 18.16 7.23 -22.45
N LEU A 495 19.06 7.64 -21.57
CA LEU A 495 19.18 7.15 -20.20
C LEU A 495 18.94 8.32 -19.26
N ASN A 496 17.87 8.25 -18.45
CA ASN A 496 17.53 9.28 -17.49
C ASN A 496 18.15 8.95 -16.14
N LEU A 497 18.86 9.92 -15.58
CA LEU A 497 19.33 9.90 -14.20
C LEU A 497 18.42 10.78 -13.37
N LYS A 498 17.77 10.19 -12.38
CA LYS A 498 17.06 10.91 -11.33
C LYS A 498 17.92 10.84 -10.07
N SER A 499 18.31 12.01 -9.56
CA SER A 499 19.02 12.11 -8.27
C SER A 499 18.03 11.93 -7.13
N ILE A 500 18.41 11.15 -6.12
CA ILE A 500 17.58 10.90 -4.93
C ILE A 500 18.19 11.60 -3.71
N VAL A 501 19.51 11.65 -3.59
CA VAL A 501 20.20 12.40 -2.52
C VAL A 501 21.53 12.95 -3.05
N ILE A 502 21.74 14.25 -2.87
CA ILE A 502 23.05 14.92 -2.94
C ILE A 502 23.00 16.03 -1.86
N HIS A 503 23.95 16.18 -0.94
CA HIS A 503 24.04 17.43 -0.17
C HIS A 503 25.18 18.27 -0.77
N ASP A 504 24.89 19.54 -1.08
CA ASP A 504 25.84 20.61 -1.45
C ASP A 504 26.78 20.43 -2.66
N SER A 505 26.76 19.31 -3.39
CA SER A 505 27.63 19.17 -4.56
C SER A 505 27.15 19.97 -5.78
N LYS A 506 27.98 20.94 -6.19
CA LYS A 506 27.76 21.79 -7.37
C LYS A 506 28.52 21.33 -8.62
N ASN A 507 29.35 20.27 -8.50
CA ASN A 507 30.24 19.82 -9.57
C ASN A 507 30.21 18.29 -9.69
N ILE A 508 29.23 17.75 -10.41
CA ILE A 508 29.14 16.31 -10.68
C ILE A 508 29.67 16.01 -12.08
N SER A 509 30.47 14.95 -12.19
CA SER A 509 30.91 14.38 -13.46
C SER A 509 30.25 13.03 -13.67
N LEU A 510 29.73 12.84 -14.88
CA LEU A 510 29.18 11.59 -15.33
C LEU A 510 30.11 10.99 -16.38
N GLU A 511 30.51 9.74 -16.19
CA GLU A 511 31.42 9.00 -17.05
C GLU A 511 30.76 7.70 -17.53
N VAL A 512 30.77 7.40 -18.81
CA VAL A 512 30.43 6.07 -19.33
C VAL A 512 31.70 5.39 -19.82
N ARG A 513 31.95 4.16 -19.37
CA ARG A 513 33.11 3.36 -19.72
C ARG A 513 32.69 2.04 -20.35
N ASP A 514 33.49 1.52 -21.30
CA ASP A 514 33.32 0.15 -21.76
C ASP A 514 33.78 -0.87 -20.71
N THR A 515 33.53 -2.16 -20.97
CA THR A 515 33.94 -3.29 -20.12
C THR A 515 35.46 -3.43 -19.95
N SER A 516 36.27 -2.72 -20.75
CA SER A 516 37.72 -2.62 -20.58
C SER A 516 38.16 -1.42 -19.72
N GLY A 517 37.20 -0.63 -19.23
CA GLY A 517 37.42 0.57 -18.43
C GLY A 517 37.76 1.82 -19.25
N LYS A 518 37.68 1.76 -20.58
CA LYS A 518 37.96 2.92 -21.45
C LYS A 518 36.78 3.89 -21.39
N LEU A 519 37.09 5.15 -21.12
CA LEU A 519 36.11 6.25 -21.12
C LEU A 519 35.57 6.49 -22.54
N LEU A 520 34.24 6.51 -22.66
CA LEU A 520 33.50 6.74 -23.90
C LEU A 520 32.75 8.06 -23.88
N ILE A 521 32.11 8.39 -22.76
CA ILE A 521 31.35 9.63 -22.57
C ILE A 521 31.79 10.25 -21.24
N GLU A 522 32.00 11.56 -21.23
CA GLU A 522 32.16 12.35 -20.02
C GLU A 522 31.30 13.61 -20.12
N GLN A 523 30.42 13.82 -19.15
CA GLN A 523 29.50 14.95 -19.11
C GLN A 523 29.51 15.59 -17.74
N LYS A 524 29.69 16.92 -17.69
CA LYS A 524 29.53 17.69 -16.45
C LYS A 524 28.07 18.04 -16.24
N VAL A 525 27.57 17.77 -15.04
CA VAL A 525 26.23 18.15 -14.61
C VAL A 525 26.34 19.43 -13.78
N LEU A 526 25.65 20.49 -14.21
CA LEU A 526 25.64 21.79 -13.54
C LEU A 526 24.29 22.01 -12.85
N GLY A 527 24.30 22.12 -11.52
CA GLY A 527 23.13 22.54 -10.74
C GLY A 527 22.26 21.39 -10.23
N TYR A 528 21.43 21.74 -9.24
CA TYR A 528 20.75 20.83 -8.33
C TYR A 528 19.23 20.86 -8.55
N ASN A 529 18.55 19.72 -8.37
CA ASN A 529 17.12 19.40 -8.61
C ASN A 529 16.75 19.17 -10.07
N GLY A 530 16.88 17.92 -10.54
CA GLY A 530 16.27 17.51 -11.80
C GLY A 530 16.78 16.20 -12.37
N ILE A 531 15.97 15.65 -13.29
CA ILE A 531 16.32 14.54 -14.18
C ILE A 531 17.39 15.03 -15.17
N SER A 532 18.56 14.40 -15.16
CA SER A 532 19.57 14.59 -16.20
C SER A 532 19.42 13.46 -17.22
N SER A 533 19.24 13.78 -18.49
CA SER A 533 19.22 12.77 -19.55
C SER A 533 20.59 12.69 -20.22
N ILE A 534 21.11 11.46 -20.34
CA ILE A 534 22.21 11.14 -21.24
C ILE A 534 21.59 10.68 -22.55
N GLU A 535 21.95 11.34 -23.64
CA GLU A 535 21.73 10.79 -24.97
C GLU A 535 22.75 9.66 -25.19
N VAL A 536 22.27 8.42 -25.26
CA VAL A 536 23.08 7.22 -25.47
C VAL A 536 23.32 6.78 -26.93
N PRO A 537 22.81 7.43 -28.01
CA PRO A 537 22.86 6.85 -29.36
C PRO A 537 24.26 6.89 -29.99
N VAL A 538 25.30 7.30 -29.25
CA VAL A 538 26.71 7.22 -29.66
C VAL A 538 27.32 5.86 -29.28
N LEU A 539 26.64 5.07 -28.45
CA LEU A 539 27.09 3.78 -27.96
C LEU A 539 26.49 2.66 -28.81
N SER A 540 27.30 1.65 -29.13
CA SER A 540 26.82 0.41 -29.76
C SER A 540 26.00 -0.39 -28.76
N SER A 541 25.15 -1.32 -29.22
CA SER A 541 24.45 -2.19 -28.27
C SER A 541 25.45 -2.98 -27.42
N GLY A 542 25.25 -3.01 -26.10
CA GLY A 542 26.17 -3.66 -25.17
C GLY A 542 26.10 -3.12 -23.74
N ILE A 543 26.92 -3.73 -22.87
CA ILE A 543 27.01 -3.38 -21.45
C ILE A 543 28.12 -2.34 -21.24
N TYR A 544 27.80 -1.30 -20.49
CA TYR A 544 28.70 -0.21 -20.15
C TYR A 544 28.65 0.07 -18.64
N LEU A 545 29.73 0.63 -18.11
CA LEU A 545 29.80 1.09 -16.73
C LEU A 545 29.58 2.60 -16.70
N LEU A 546 28.46 3.02 -16.14
CA LEU A 546 28.20 4.40 -15.77
C LEU A 546 28.86 4.69 -14.42
N ILE A 547 29.66 5.74 -14.32
CA ILE A 547 30.28 6.19 -13.08
C ILE A 547 29.86 7.64 -12.88
N ILE A 548 29.33 7.94 -11.71
CA ILE A 548 28.92 9.28 -11.32
C ILE A 548 29.82 9.69 -10.17
N ARG A 549 30.47 10.84 -10.31
CA ARG A 549 31.47 11.34 -9.36
C ARG A 549 31.11 12.73 -8.92
N ASP A 550 31.19 12.97 -7.62
CA ASP A 550 31.39 14.32 -7.14
C ASP A 550 32.85 14.71 -7.44
N LEU A 551 33.08 15.89 -8.01
CA LEU A 551 34.43 16.42 -8.22
C LEU A 551 34.96 17.19 -7.00
N ASN A 552 34.09 17.49 -6.03
CA ASN A 552 34.40 18.18 -4.79
C ASN A 552 34.57 17.20 -3.60
N SER A 553 33.96 16.01 -3.67
CA SER A 553 34.18 14.90 -2.73
C SER A 553 34.92 13.75 -3.44
N PHE A 554 35.43 12.76 -2.70
CA PHE A 554 36.02 11.55 -3.30
C PHE A 554 34.97 10.46 -3.55
N GLU A 555 33.68 10.80 -3.46
CA GLU A 555 32.59 9.84 -3.59
C GLU A 555 32.27 9.58 -5.05
N SER A 556 32.06 8.31 -5.36
CA SER A 556 31.64 7.87 -6.68
C SER A 556 30.67 6.71 -6.57
N GLU A 557 29.63 6.76 -7.38
CA GLU A 557 28.68 5.66 -7.56
C GLU A 557 28.87 5.08 -8.95
N SER A 558 28.70 3.76 -9.11
CA SER A 558 28.85 3.11 -10.40
C SER A 558 27.74 2.11 -10.67
N HIS A 559 27.20 2.16 -11.89
CA HIS A 559 26.07 1.36 -12.33
C HIS A 559 26.37 0.72 -13.69
N TRP A 560 25.98 -0.54 -13.86
CA TRP A 560 26.00 -1.18 -15.16
C TRP A 560 24.76 -0.76 -15.96
N ILE A 561 24.98 -0.22 -17.14
CA ILE A 561 23.92 0.17 -18.08
C ILE A 561 24.00 -0.71 -19.32
N ASN A 562 22.85 -1.12 -19.83
CA ASN A 562 22.72 -1.90 -21.06
C ASN A 562 22.16 -0.98 -22.15
N ILE A 563 22.87 -0.88 -23.28
CA ILE A 563 22.42 -0.12 -24.45
C ILE A 563 21.90 -1.10 -25.49
N GLN A 564 20.72 -0.83 -26.03
CA GLN A 564 20.10 -1.60 -27.13
C GLN A 564 19.97 -0.72 -28.39
N GLU A 565 19.89 -1.35 -29.56
CA GLU A 565 19.73 -0.66 -30.86
C GLU A 565 18.31 -0.14 -31.07
#